data_AF-A0A835BKW7-F1
#
_entry.id   AF-A0A835BKW7-F1
#
_cell.length_a   1.000
_cell.length_b   1.000
_cell.length_c   1.000
_cell.angle_alpha   90.00
_cell.angle_beta   90.00
_cell.angle_gamma   90.00
#
_symmetry.space_group_name_H-M   'P 1'
#
loop_
_entity.id
_entity.type
_entity.pdbx_description
1 polymer ?
#
loop_
_entity_poly.entity_id
_entity_poly.type
_entity_poly.pdbx_seq_one_letter_code
_entity_poly.pdbx_strand_id
1 'polypeptide(L)'
;MAATSADAASAVPPSAVSAAEETLAATESVGDHLSQLLAAAAEDPDAVTELPPLLRARTFLAVAQAATSLLAGTIGASPSRCSILFEVCVVRKLCYYLNSIAAPLRPTTTVNTQAAARFIGHSLTHLTSDQKRSMQAISRGERRGSSGQKRKPEPLPGKKSVRAAAEEFLAKAAQELIGNSDSRVKGPVRLIHDEDED
;
A
#
# COMPACT_ATOMS: atom_id res chain seq x y z
N MET A 1 -7.64 -43.79 61.01
CA MET A 1 -8.88 -43.09 60.63
C MET A 1 -8.43 -41.85 59.84
N ALA A 2 -8.74 -41.82 58.55
CA ALA A 2 -8.18 -40.90 57.57
C ALA A 2 -8.80 -39.49 57.68
N ALA A 3 -7.95 -38.46 57.74
CA ALA A 3 -8.35 -37.06 57.64
C ALA A 3 -7.93 -36.54 56.25
N THR A 4 -8.93 -36.49 55.38
CA THR A 4 -9.10 -35.69 54.16
C THR A 4 -7.95 -34.75 53.77
N SER A 5 -7.10 -35.21 52.85
CA SER A 5 -6.20 -34.40 52.02
C SER A 5 -6.95 -33.84 50.81
N ALA A 6 -7.88 -32.90 51.04
CA ALA A 6 -8.75 -32.36 49.99
C ALA A 6 -8.65 -30.84 49.78
N ASP A 7 -7.69 -30.15 50.41
CA ASP A 7 -7.67 -28.68 50.45
C ASP A 7 -6.45 -28.03 49.76
N ALA A 8 -5.84 -28.73 48.81
CA ALA A 8 -4.76 -28.20 47.95
C ALA A 8 -5.13 -28.26 46.45
N ALA A 9 -6.41 -28.50 46.12
CA ALA A 9 -6.90 -28.58 44.76
C ALA A 9 -7.07 -27.16 44.17
N SER A 10 -5.98 -26.67 43.60
CA SER A 10 -5.88 -25.53 42.67
C SER A 10 -6.16 -24.14 43.26
N ALA A 11 -5.13 -23.54 43.85
CA ALA A 11 -5.06 -22.10 44.10
C ALA A 11 -5.14 -21.23 42.81
N VAL A 12 -5.10 -21.86 41.62
CA VAL A 12 -5.16 -21.20 40.32
C VAL A 12 -6.60 -21.28 39.78
N PRO A 13 -7.22 -20.16 39.39
CA PRO A 13 -8.53 -20.16 38.75
C PRO A 13 -8.53 -20.99 37.45
N PRO A 14 -9.58 -21.77 37.15
CA PRO A 14 -9.66 -22.58 35.94
C PRO A 14 -9.60 -21.74 34.65
N SER A 15 -10.03 -20.48 34.72
CA SER A 15 -9.89 -19.51 33.62
C SER A 15 -8.44 -19.19 33.31
N ALA A 16 -7.56 -19.14 34.32
CA ALA A 16 -6.14 -18.90 34.12
C ALA A 16 -5.45 -20.12 33.48
N VAL A 17 -5.86 -21.33 33.85
CA VAL A 17 -5.38 -22.58 33.23
C VAL A 17 -5.82 -22.65 31.77
N SER A 18 -7.10 -22.40 31.50
CA SER A 18 -7.64 -22.41 30.12
C SER A 18 -6.95 -21.35 29.25
N ALA A 19 -6.73 -20.14 29.76
CA ALA A 19 -6.01 -19.09 29.04
C ALA A 19 -4.54 -19.46 28.77
N ALA A 20 -3.89 -20.18 29.69
CA ALA A 20 -2.52 -20.66 29.49
C ALA A 20 -2.44 -21.73 28.39
N GLU A 21 -3.39 -22.68 28.37
CA GLU A 21 -3.49 -23.70 27.32
C GLU A 21 -3.77 -23.08 25.95
N GLU A 22 -4.69 -22.11 25.87
CA GLU A 22 -4.99 -21.38 24.64
C GLU A 22 -3.77 -20.58 24.14
N THR A 23 -3.05 -19.93 25.06
CA THR A 23 -1.82 -19.20 24.73
C THR A 23 -0.74 -20.14 24.21
N LEU A 24 -0.57 -21.31 24.83
CA LEU A 24 0.38 -22.33 24.38
C LEU A 24 0.06 -22.80 22.97
N ALA A 25 -1.19 -23.19 22.71
CA ALA A 25 -1.65 -23.61 21.39
C ALA A 25 -1.45 -22.51 20.32
N ALA A 26 -1.70 -21.25 20.68
CA ALA A 26 -1.44 -20.12 19.79
C ALA A 26 0.06 -19.94 19.48
N THR A 27 0.94 -20.12 20.48
CA THR A 27 2.40 -20.03 20.25
C THR A 27 2.93 -21.15 19.38
N GLU A 28 2.43 -22.39 19.56
CA GLU A 28 2.78 -23.54 18.71
C GLU A 28 2.35 -23.28 17.26
N SER A 29 1.11 -22.83 17.06
CA SER A 29 0.60 -22.45 15.74
C SER A 29 1.46 -21.37 15.07
N VAL A 30 1.84 -20.30 15.79
CA VAL A 30 2.74 -19.27 15.23
C VAL A 30 4.10 -19.86 14.84
N GLY A 31 4.62 -20.79 15.63
CA GLY A 31 5.83 -21.56 15.31
C GLY A 31 5.70 -22.33 14.00
N ASP A 32 4.64 -23.11 13.85
CA ASP A 32 4.40 -23.93 12.65
C ASP A 32 4.31 -23.09 11.37
N HIS A 33 3.56 -21.98 11.42
CA HIS A 33 3.42 -21.07 10.28
C HIS A 33 4.75 -20.38 9.93
N LEU A 34 5.54 -20.00 10.93
CA LEU A 34 6.86 -19.42 10.71
C LEU A 34 7.80 -20.45 10.06
N SER A 35 7.80 -21.68 10.54
CA SER A 35 8.60 -22.77 9.96
C SER A 35 8.22 -23.07 8.52
N GLN A 36 6.92 -23.08 8.18
CA GLN A 36 6.46 -23.23 6.81
C GLN A 36 6.93 -22.08 5.91
N LEU A 37 6.84 -20.84 6.39
CA LEU A 37 7.30 -19.67 5.64
C LEU A 37 8.81 -19.71 5.39
N LEU A 38 9.60 -20.09 6.40
CA LEU A 38 11.06 -20.22 6.28
C LEU A 38 11.46 -21.38 5.36
N ALA A 39 10.75 -22.50 5.41
CA ALA A 39 10.97 -23.63 4.51
C ALA A 39 10.72 -23.22 3.04
N ALA A 40 9.61 -22.54 2.76
CA ALA A 40 9.31 -22.02 1.43
C ALA A 40 10.37 -21.02 0.94
N ALA A 41 10.86 -20.15 1.82
CA ALA A 41 11.94 -19.21 1.49
C ALA A 41 13.31 -19.87 1.33
N ALA A 42 13.52 -21.06 1.89
CA ALA A 42 14.75 -21.83 1.73
C ALA A 42 14.77 -22.61 0.40
N GLU A 43 13.62 -23.04 -0.10
CA GLU A 43 13.49 -23.67 -1.43
C GLU A 43 13.74 -22.67 -2.56
N ASP A 44 13.27 -21.43 -2.40
CA ASP A 44 13.50 -20.34 -3.34
C ASP A 44 13.87 -19.04 -2.58
N PRO A 45 15.16 -18.72 -2.46
CA PRO A 45 15.64 -17.50 -1.80
C PRO A 45 15.15 -16.22 -2.47
N ASP A 46 14.91 -16.26 -3.78
CA ASP A 46 14.51 -15.11 -4.57
C ASP A 46 13.00 -14.86 -4.44
N ALA A 47 12.19 -15.87 -4.07
CA ALA A 47 10.74 -15.73 -3.90
C ALA A 47 10.33 -14.56 -2.99
N VAL A 48 11.03 -14.35 -1.88
CA VAL A 48 10.74 -13.21 -0.96
C VAL A 48 11.13 -11.88 -1.62
N THR A 49 12.19 -11.88 -2.43
CA THR A 49 12.67 -10.72 -3.17
C THR A 49 11.87 -10.43 -4.45
N GLU A 50 11.06 -11.38 -4.92
CA GLU A 50 10.13 -11.23 -6.03
C GLU A 50 8.79 -10.62 -5.56
N LEU A 51 8.46 -10.71 -4.26
CA LEU A 51 7.23 -10.15 -3.71
C LEU A 51 7.11 -8.64 -3.99
N PRO A 52 5.89 -8.12 -4.26
CA PRO A 52 5.63 -6.69 -4.34
C PRO A 52 6.17 -5.96 -3.10
N PRO A 53 6.74 -4.75 -3.21
CA PRO A 53 7.47 -4.10 -2.12
C PRO A 53 6.71 -4.03 -0.78
N LEU A 54 5.40 -3.78 -0.84
CA LEU A 54 4.56 -3.72 0.36
C LEU A 54 4.31 -5.10 0.98
N LEU A 55 4.15 -6.14 0.16
CA LEU A 55 3.98 -7.51 0.64
C LEU A 55 5.28 -8.03 1.23
N ARG A 56 6.41 -7.74 0.59
CA ARG A 56 7.76 -8.02 1.09
C ARG A 56 8.03 -7.39 2.45
N ALA A 57 7.69 -6.11 2.63
CA ALA A 57 7.85 -5.45 3.93
C ALA A 57 6.98 -6.10 5.01
N ARG A 58 5.76 -6.52 4.66
CA ARG A 58 4.85 -7.22 5.59
C ARG A 58 5.35 -8.61 5.96
N THR A 59 5.92 -9.37 5.04
CA THR A 59 6.48 -10.68 5.35
C THR A 59 7.68 -10.57 6.30
N PHE A 60 8.60 -9.63 6.06
CA PHE A 60 9.70 -9.39 7.00
C PHE A 60 9.22 -8.94 8.39
N LEU A 61 8.20 -8.08 8.44
CA LEU A 61 7.60 -7.69 9.72
C LEU A 61 6.97 -8.89 10.44
N ALA A 62 6.23 -9.74 9.73
CA ALA A 62 5.58 -10.91 10.30
C ALA A 62 6.63 -11.91 10.85
N VAL A 63 7.73 -12.13 10.13
CA VAL A 63 8.85 -12.95 10.60
C VAL A 63 9.46 -12.37 11.88
N ALA A 64 9.75 -11.06 11.89
CA ALA A 64 10.29 -10.39 13.07
C ALA A 64 9.34 -10.48 14.28
N GLN A 65 8.03 -10.30 14.06
CA GLN A 65 7.01 -10.43 15.10
C GLN A 65 6.89 -11.85 15.64
N ALA A 66 6.88 -12.87 14.77
CA ALA A 66 6.79 -14.26 15.16
C ALA A 66 8.03 -14.67 15.97
N ALA A 67 9.23 -14.36 15.45
CA ALA A 67 10.49 -14.68 16.12
C ALA A 67 10.61 -13.98 17.49
N THR A 68 10.31 -12.68 17.57
CA THR A 68 10.37 -11.94 18.84
C THR A 68 9.31 -12.39 19.84
N SER A 69 8.11 -12.76 19.39
CA SER A 69 7.06 -13.31 20.27
C SER A 69 7.46 -14.66 20.86
N LEU A 70 7.99 -15.57 20.04
CA LEU A 70 8.47 -16.89 20.49
C LEU A 70 9.68 -16.76 21.43
N LEU A 71 10.60 -15.84 21.12
CA LEU A 71 11.76 -15.56 21.98
C LEU A 71 11.35 -14.92 23.31
N ALA A 72 10.37 -14.00 23.29
CA ALA A 72 9.84 -13.40 24.51
C ALA A 72 9.09 -14.42 25.39
N GLY A 73 8.38 -15.38 24.79
CA GLY A 73 7.67 -16.45 25.51
C GLY A 73 8.60 -17.49 26.14
N THR A 74 9.75 -17.77 25.51
CA THR A 74 10.74 -18.75 26.02
C THR A 74 11.64 -18.18 27.11
N ILE A 75 11.88 -16.87 27.10
CA ILE A 75 12.75 -16.21 28.09
C ILE A 75 11.89 -15.75 29.27
N GLY A 76 11.51 -16.72 30.10
CA GLY A 76 10.94 -16.46 31.41
C GLY A 76 11.87 -15.58 32.23
N ALA A 77 11.49 -14.31 32.42
CA ALA A 77 11.93 -13.37 33.45
C ALA A 77 13.44 -13.22 33.76
N SER A 78 14.39 -13.72 32.96
CA SER A 78 15.83 -13.54 33.23
C SER A 78 16.26 -12.08 32.99
N PRO A 79 17.30 -11.57 33.68
CA PRO A 79 17.67 -10.15 33.69
C PRO A 79 18.51 -9.71 32.47
N SER A 80 18.75 -10.57 31.48
CA SER A 80 19.45 -10.24 30.21
C SER A 80 18.58 -9.41 29.24
N ARG A 81 17.65 -8.63 29.80
CA ARG A 81 16.47 -8.05 29.15
C ARG A 81 16.77 -6.91 28.17
N CYS A 82 17.99 -6.42 28.06
CA CYS A 82 18.23 -5.17 27.31
C CYS A 82 18.09 -5.34 25.79
N SER A 83 18.68 -6.39 25.20
CA SER A 83 18.70 -6.53 23.73
C SER A 83 17.36 -7.01 23.17
N ILE A 84 16.74 -8.00 23.81
CA ILE A 84 15.49 -8.61 23.32
C ILE A 84 14.30 -7.71 23.57
N LEU A 85 14.26 -6.99 24.72
CA LEU A 85 13.22 -5.98 24.91
C LEU A 85 13.38 -4.82 23.93
N PHE A 86 14.59 -4.48 23.52
CA PHE A 86 14.80 -3.47 22.48
C PHE A 86 14.21 -3.92 21.15
N GLU A 87 14.49 -5.15 20.70
CA GLU A 87 13.91 -5.70 19.46
C GLU A 87 12.38 -5.78 19.52
N VAL A 88 11.82 -6.29 20.63
CA VAL A 88 10.36 -6.31 20.86
C VAL A 88 9.78 -4.88 20.84
N CYS A 89 10.49 -3.91 21.42
CA CYS A 89 10.06 -2.52 21.47
C CYS A 89 10.07 -1.88 20.07
N VAL A 90 11.09 -2.16 19.26
CA VAL A 90 11.20 -1.68 17.87
C VAL A 90 10.06 -2.25 17.02
N VAL A 91 9.82 -3.56 17.10
CA VAL A 91 8.75 -4.23 16.34
C VAL A 91 7.37 -3.69 16.78
N ARG A 92 7.12 -3.55 18.09
CA ARG A 92 5.87 -2.96 18.60
C ARG A 92 5.68 -1.51 18.14
N LYS A 93 6.74 -0.71 18.17
CA LYS A 93 6.69 0.70 17.73
C LYS A 93 6.36 0.78 16.24
N LEU A 94 6.94 -0.08 15.42
CA LEU A 94 6.62 -0.16 13.99
C LEU A 94 5.15 -0.54 13.76
N CYS A 95 4.63 -1.52 14.50
CA CYS A 95 3.21 -1.91 14.42
C CYS A 95 2.27 -0.78 14.81
N TYR A 96 2.61 -0.02 15.86
CA TYR A 96 1.85 1.15 16.28
C TYR A 96 1.78 2.19 15.16
N TYR A 97 2.89 2.48 14.49
CA TYR A 97 2.89 3.40 13.34
C TYR A 97 2.07 2.87 12.16
N LEU A 98 2.19 1.58 11.83
CA LEU A 98 1.40 0.95 10.77
C LEU A 98 -0.10 1.00 11.04
N ASN A 99 -0.51 0.80 12.30
CA ASN A 99 -1.91 0.94 12.69
C ASN A 99 -2.36 2.41 12.68
N SER A 100 -1.46 3.34 12.97
CA SER A 100 -1.74 4.79 12.92
C SER A 100 -1.92 5.31 11.50
N ILE A 101 -1.27 4.70 10.50
CA ILE A 101 -1.49 5.02 9.07
C ILE A 101 -2.68 4.27 8.45
N ALA A 102 -3.12 3.15 9.05
CA ALA A 102 -4.27 2.39 8.60
C ALA A 102 -5.61 2.98 9.11
N ALA A 103 -5.58 3.70 10.23
CA ALA A 103 -6.66 4.61 10.61
C ALA A 103 -6.88 5.62 9.47
N PRO A 104 -8.13 6.07 9.19
CA PRO A 104 -8.38 7.06 8.16
C PRO A 104 -7.41 8.21 8.33
N LEU A 105 -6.41 8.27 7.44
CA LEU A 105 -5.50 9.38 7.35
C LEU A 105 -6.39 10.56 7.00
N ARG A 106 -6.87 11.27 8.02
CA ARG A 106 -7.21 12.68 7.85
C ARG A 106 -6.00 13.23 7.11
N PRO A 107 -6.13 13.76 5.89
CA PRO A 107 -5.00 14.32 5.18
C PRO A 107 -4.29 15.28 6.16
N THR A 108 -3.14 14.86 6.68
CA THR A 108 -2.46 15.54 7.81
C THR A 108 -1.93 16.90 7.38
N THR A 109 -2.00 17.17 6.09
CA THR A 109 -1.80 18.45 5.46
C THR A 109 -2.65 18.46 4.19
N THR A 110 -3.90 18.91 4.30
CA THR A 110 -4.59 19.42 3.11
C THR A 110 -3.90 20.73 2.76
N VAL A 111 -3.18 20.76 1.65
CA VAL A 111 -2.55 21.99 1.15
C VAL A 111 -3.66 23.03 1.00
N ASN A 112 -3.60 24.08 1.81
CA ASN A 112 -4.50 25.21 1.68
C ASN A 112 -4.08 25.99 0.43
N THR A 113 -4.65 25.62 -0.72
CA THR A 113 -4.32 26.20 -2.02
C THR A 113 -4.53 27.72 -2.04
N GLN A 114 -5.50 28.21 -1.27
CA GLN A 114 -5.78 29.63 -1.12
C GLN A 114 -4.67 30.36 -0.37
N ALA A 115 -4.21 29.80 0.75
CA ALA A 115 -3.09 30.35 1.51
C ALA A 115 -1.79 30.26 0.71
N ALA A 116 -1.49 29.10 0.12
CA ALA A 116 -0.33 28.91 -0.75
C ALA A 116 -0.31 29.92 -1.91
N ALA A 117 -1.47 30.21 -2.49
CA ALA A 117 -1.58 31.21 -3.55
C ALA A 117 -1.25 32.63 -3.09
N ARG A 118 -1.60 33.00 -1.86
CA ARG A 118 -1.21 34.29 -1.24
C ARG A 118 0.29 34.36 -1.03
N PHE A 119 0.89 33.30 -0.50
CA PHE A 119 2.33 33.22 -0.28
C PHE A 119 3.09 33.33 -1.59
N ILE A 120 2.78 32.50 -2.59
CA ILE A 120 3.45 32.50 -3.90
C ILE A 120 3.30 33.86 -4.59
N GLY A 121 2.09 34.43 -4.58
CA GLY A 121 1.81 35.72 -5.20
C GLY A 121 2.58 36.90 -4.59
N HIS A 122 2.93 36.81 -3.30
CA HIS A 122 3.64 37.85 -2.58
C HIS A 122 5.16 37.63 -2.57
N SER A 123 5.61 36.39 -2.47
CA SER A 123 7.04 36.03 -2.39
C SER A 123 7.75 36.09 -3.74
N LEU A 124 7.04 35.96 -4.86
CA LEU A 124 7.62 35.99 -6.20
C LEU A 124 7.38 37.34 -6.90
N THR A 125 8.41 38.18 -6.96
CA THR A 125 8.37 39.50 -7.61
C THR A 125 8.26 39.42 -9.14
N HIS A 126 8.75 38.33 -9.74
CA HIS A 126 8.85 38.11 -11.19
C HIS A 126 7.64 37.42 -11.83
N LEU A 127 6.51 37.30 -11.13
CA LEU A 127 5.29 36.77 -11.74
C LEU A 127 4.78 37.72 -12.84
N THR A 128 4.47 37.16 -14.00
CA THR A 128 3.77 37.86 -15.08
C THR A 128 2.40 38.37 -14.60
N SER A 129 1.84 39.37 -15.28
CA SER A 129 0.52 39.93 -14.93
C SER A 129 -0.58 38.85 -14.89
N ASP A 130 -0.52 37.89 -15.81
CA ASP A 130 -1.50 36.81 -15.92
C ASP A 130 -1.33 35.79 -14.79
N GLN A 131 -0.09 35.47 -14.40
CA GLN A 131 0.18 34.64 -13.23
C GLN A 131 -0.27 35.33 -11.94
N LYS A 132 -0.03 36.64 -11.77
CA LYS A 132 -0.52 37.41 -10.61
C LYS A 132 -2.04 37.39 -10.54
N ARG A 133 -2.73 37.56 -11.68
CA ARG A 133 -4.20 37.50 -11.77
C ARG A 133 -4.73 36.09 -11.43
N SER A 134 -4.08 35.05 -11.93
CA SER A 134 -4.42 33.65 -11.61
C SER A 134 -4.24 33.34 -10.11
N MET A 135 -3.11 33.77 -9.51
CA MET A 135 -2.86 33.59 -8.09
C MET A 135 -3.86 34.35 -7.21
N GLN A 136 -4.29 35.54 -7.61
CA GLN A 136 -5.33 36.30 -6.92
C GLN A 136 -6.70 35.60 -7.00
N ALA A 137 -7.06 35.00 -8.14
CA ALA A 137 -8.30 34.22 -8.29
C ALA A 137 -8.32 33.00 -7.35
N ILE A 138 -7.21 32.25 -7.28
CA ILE A 138 -7.06 31.09 -6.38
C ILE A 138 -7.07 31.53 -4.91
N SER A 139 -6.42 32.65 -4.58
CA SER A 139 -6.39 33.27 -3.24
C SER A 139 -7.76 33.80 -2.76
N ARG A 140 -8.68 34.11 -3.68
CA ARG A 140 -10.06 34.51 -3.34
C ARG A 140 -11.00 33.33 -3.18
N GLY A 141 -10.54 32.11 -3.49
CA GLY A 141 -11.39 30.92 -3.50
C GLY A 141 -12.39 30.91 -4.66
N GLU A 142 -12.15 31.75 -5.68
CA GLU A 142 -13.01 31.91 -6.85
C GLU A 142 -12.80 30.71 -7.77
N ARG A 143 -13.32 29.55 -7.36
CA ARG A 143 -13.35 28.37 -8.19
C ARG A 143 -14.28 28.66 -9.36
N ARG A 144 -13.74 28.87 -10.56
CA ARG A 144 -14.47 28.46 -11.77
C ARG A 144 -14.65 26.95 -11.67
N GLY A 145 -15.79 26.53 -11.13
CA GLY A 145 -16.36 25.18 -11.20
C GLY A 145 -15.37 24.03 -11.17
N SER A 146 -14.79 23.75 -10.00
CA SER A 146 -14.33 22.39 -9.68
C SER A 146 -14.72 22.07 -8.23
N SER A 147 -16.03 22.18 -7.98
CA SER A 147 -16.70 21.48 -6.91
C SER A 147 -17.53 20.39 -7.59
N GLY A 148 -17.49 19.17 -7.05
CA GLY A 148 -18.13 17.98 -7.60
C GLY A 148 -19.65 18.01 -7.56
N GLN A 149 -20.28 19.00 -8.22
CA GLN A 149 -21.66 18.89 -8.61
C GLN A 149 -21.74 17.94 -9.80
N LYS A 150 -22.26 16.73 -9.57
CA LYS A 150 -22.86 15.91 -10.61
C LYS A 150 -23.94 16.75 -11.29
N ARG A 151 -23.58 17.49 -12.33
CA ARG A 151 -24.55 18.11 -13.22
C ARG A 151 -25.28 16.97 -13.91
N LYS A 152 -26.60 16.92 -13.70
CA LYS A 152 -27.52 16.07 -14.45
C LYS A 152 -27.25 16.35 -15.95
N PRO A 153 -26.88 15.35 -16.77
CA PRO A 153 -26.55 15.62 -18.16
C PRO A 153 -27.81 16.11 -18.88
N GLU A 154 -27.71 17.34 -19.37
CA GLU A 154 -28.66 17.95 -20.29
C GLU A 154 -28.66 17.13 -21.59
N PRO A 155 -29.83 16.81 -22.19
CA PRO A 155 -29.88 15.95 -23.37
C PRO A 155 -29.34 16.73 -24.58
N LEU A 156 -28.11 16.42 -24.99
CA LEU A 156 -27.55 16.92 -26.25
C LEU A 156 -27.70 15.85 -27.35
N PRO A 157 -28.01 16.29 -28.59
CA PRO A 157 -28.54 15.42 -29.62
C PRO A 157 -27.50 14.42 -30.15
N GLY A 158 -27.93 13.17 -30.33
CA GLY A 158 -27.36 12.23 -31.29
C GLY A 158 -25.86 11.93 -31.17
N LYS A 159 -25.33 11.66 -29.98
CA LYS A 159 -23.97 11.13 -29.86
C LYS A 159 -23.95 9.68 -30.36
N LYS A 160 -23.16 9.39 -31.40
CA LYS A 160 -22.80 8.03 -31.81
C LYS A 160 -22.42 7.23 -30.55
N SER A 161 -22.97 6.03 -30.37
CA SER A 161 -22.71 5.24 -29.16
C SER A 161 -21.21 5.03 -28.99
N VAL A 162 -20.73 4.92 -27.75
CA VAL A 162 -19.30 4.67 -27.46
C VAL A 162 -18.80 3.44 -28.21
N ARG A 163 -19.67 2.44 -28.39
CA ARG A 163 -19.40 1.26 -29.19
C ARG A 163 -19.17 1.59 -30.67
N ALA A 164 -20.02 2.42 -31.28
CA ALA A 164 -19.86 2.85 -32.67
C ALA A 164 -18.59 3.70 -32.88
N ALA A 165 -18.23 4.55 -31.91
CA ALA A 165 -17.00 5.32 -31.96
C ALA A 165 -15.75 4.43 -31.82
N ALA A 166 -15.80 3.42 -30.96
CA ALA A 166 -14.72 2.45 -30.81
C ALA A 166 -14.55 1.57 -32.06
N GLU A 167 -15.65 1.14 -32.66
CA GLU A 167 -15.66 0.35 -33.89
C GLU A 167 -15.10 1.14 -35.08
N GLU A 168 -15.46 2.42 -35.21
CA GLU A 168 -14.90 3.33 -36.23
C GLU A 168 -13.39 3.53 -36.04
N PHE A 169 -12.93 3.68 -34.78
CA PHE A 169 -11.51 3.78 -34.47
C PHE A 169 -10.73 2.50 -34.81
N LEU A 170 -11.27 1.33 -34.45
CA LEU A 170 -10.65 0.04 -34.75
C LEU A 170 -10.60 -0.24 -36.25
N ALA A 171 -11.67 0.07 -36.99
CA ALA A 171 -11.69 -0.06 -38.44
C ALA A 171 -10.64 0.84 -39.11
N LYS A 172 -10.49 2.09 -38.62
CA LYS A 172 -9.47 3.01 -39.12
C LYS A 172 -8.04 2.52 -38.83
N ALA A 173 -7.79 2.02 -37.62
CA ALA A 173 -6.49 1.47 -37.26
C ALA A 173 -6.14 0.21 -38.08
N ALA A 174 -7.12 -0.65 -38.36
CA ALA A 174 -6.93 -1.81 -39.23
C ALA A 174 -6.61 -1.40 -40.67
N GLN A 175 -7.25 -0.35 -41.18
CA GLN A 175 -6.97 0.20 -42.51
C GLN A 175 -5.57 0.83 -42.60
N GLU A 176 -5.09 1.48 -41.54
CA GLU A 176 -3.72 2.01 -41.47
C GLU A 176 -2.66 0.89 -41.38
N LEU A 177 -3.00 -0.26 -40.76
CA LEU A 177 -2.14 -1.45 -40.69
C LEU A 177 -2.05 -2.24 -42.00
N ILE A 178 -3.13 -2.30 -42.78
CA ILE A 178 -3.21 -3.06 -44.05
C ILE A 178 -2.65 -2.26 -45.24
N GLY A 179 -2.26 -1.00 -45.02
CA GLY A 179 -1.39 -0.26 -45.92
C GLY A 179 -2.12 0.37 -47.11
N ASN A 180 -2.52 1.63 -46.97
CA ASN A 180 -2.68 2.51 -48.14
C ASN A 180 -1.28 2.94 -48.58
N SER A 181 -0.89 2.63 -49.82
CA SER A 181 0.43 2.87 -50.40
C SER A 181 0.68 4.35 -50.73
N ASP A 182 0.43 5.25 -49.78
CA ASP A 182 0.89 6.63 -49.85
C ASP A 182 1.82 6.88 -48.67
N SER A 183 3.10 6.90 -49.02
CA SER A 183 4.27 7.07 -48.18
C SER A 183 4.16 8.25 -47.21
N ARG A 184 3.79 7.99 -45.96
CA ARG A 184 4.31 8.73 -44.80
C ARG A 184 4.12 7.99 -43.48
N VAL A 185 4.83 6.87 -43.30
CA VAL A 185 5.00 6.28 -41.97
C VAL A 185 5.75 7.29 -41.10
N LYS A 186 5.05 7.91 -40.15
CA LYS A 186 5.63 8.73 -39.09
C LYS A 186 5.45 7.99 -37.77
N GLY A 187 6.30 6.98 -37.57
CA GLY A 187 6.41 6.21 -36.34
C GLY A 187 7.85 5.71 -36.16
N PRO A 188 8.28 5.34 -34.94
CA PRO A 188 9.70 5.08 -34.63
C PRO A 188 10.26 3.77 -35.19
N VAL A 189 9.43 2.95 -35.85
CA VAL A 189 9.83 1.61 -36.30
C VAL A 189 10.07 1.64 -37.80
N ARG A 190 11.34 1.63 -38.18
CA ARG A 190 11.77 1.30 -39.54
C ARG A 190 12.03 -0.20 -39.60
N LEU A 191 11.34 -0.92 -40.48
CA LEU A 191 11.78 -2.26 -40.88
C LEU A 191 13.10 -2.09 -41.66
N ILE A 192 14.15 -2.77 -41.19
CA ILE A 192 15.37 -2.98 -41.95
C ILE A 192 15.06 -4.11 -42.93
N HIS A 193 15.32 -3.89 -44.21
CA HIS A 193 15.33 -4.95 -45.22
C HIS A 193 16.76 -5.51 -45.22
N ASP A 194 16.93 -6.73 -44.74
CA ASP A 194 18.17 -7.48 -44.90
C ASP A 194 18.16 -8.04 -46.32
N GLU A 195 18.88 -7.38 -47.22
CA GLU A 195 19.23 -7.94 -48.53
C GLU A 195 20.60 -8.63 -48.39
N ASP A 196 20.56 -9.95 -48.22
CA ASP A 196 21.67 -10.86 -48.49
C ASP A 196 21.58 -11.36 -49.95
N GLU A 197 22.76 -11.62 -50.52
CA GLU A 197 23.13 -12.46 -51.70
C GLU A 197 23.67 -11.78 -52.98
N ASP A 198 24.92 -12.21 -53.28
CA ASP A 198 25.79 -12.20 -54.48
C ASP A 198 26.56 -10.94 -54.94
#